data_AF-A0A8B4Q4I6-F1
#
_entry.id   AF-A0A8B4Q4I6-F1
#
_cell.length_a   1.000
_cell.length_b   1.000
_cell.length_c   1.000
_cell.angle_alpha   90.00
_cell.angle_beta   90.00
_cell.angle_gamma   90.00
#
_symmetry.space_group_name_H-M   'P 1'
#
loop_
_entity.id
_entity.type
_entity.pdbx_description
1 polymer ?
#
loop_
_entity_poly.entity_id
_entity_poly.type
_entity_poly.pdbx_seq_one_letter_code
_entity_poly.pdbx_strand_id
1 'polypeptide(L)'
;MKCVESNYDFKKRVAYFSEDLQQRYLLKAINDENGLKKVAIIMMNPKLQDENFTDPVVDHTVEFLKAQIKETISEVNIVNLFPFREDHLNQLDDYFLGKNMREFESIRQNLHMIKRVVKEMDYIILAWGSLRDQFSEMHYLNSIRDIHHLFRVFQKEQNCFVFSLQGVSDGINSDGQPFHPREGALAGIRRVRMMHMENGKLILRINSI
;
A
#
# COMPACT_ATOMS: atom_id res chain seq x y z
N MET A 1 13.15 -3.50 15.66
CA MET A 1 12.73 -3.98 14.31
C MET A 1 12.87 -5.49 14.27
N LYS A 2 11.78 -6.26 14.24
CA LYS A 2 11.83 -7.73 14.20
C LYS A 2 11.74 -8.22 12.75
N CYS A 3 12.58 -9.19 12.40
CA CYS A 3 12.53 -9.95 11.15
C CYS A 3 11.90 -11.31 11.45
N VAL A 4 10.88 -11.71 10.69
CA VAL A 4 10.25 -13.04 10.80
C VAL A 4 10.47 -13.77 9.49
N GLU A 5 11.04 -14.97 9.55
CA GLU A 5 11.20 -15.86 8.40
C GLU A 5 9.88 -16.61 8.13
N SER A 6 9.49 -16.75 6.87
CA SER A 6 8.29 -17.49 6.43
C SER A 6 8.66 -18.84 5.82
N ASN A 7 7.83 -19.87 6.02
CA ASN A 7 8.03 -21.28 5.62
C ASN A 7 7.96 -21.59 4.10
N TYR A 8 8.33 -20.67 3.20
CA TYR A 8 8.34 -20.96 1.76
C TYR A 8 9.68 -20.62 1.10
N ASP A 9 10.12 -21.57 0.29
CA ASP A 9 11.42 -21.69 -0.38
C ASP A 9 11.68 -20.51 -1.34
N PHE A 10 12.23 -19.40 -0.85
CA PHE A 10 12.91 -18.40 -1.67
C PHE A 10 13.87 -17.54 -0.83
N LYS A 11 15.07 -17.29 -1.38
CA LYS A 11 16.20 -16.58 -0.75
C LYS A 11 15.77 -15.20 -0.18
N LYS A 12 16.00 -15.03 1.12
CA LYS A 12 15.88 -13.81 1.96
C LYS A 12 14.67 -12.91 1.70
N ARG A 13 13.53 -13.30 2.27
CA ARG A 13 12.39 -12.40 2.52
C ARG A 13 12.61 -11.69 3.86
N VAL A 14 12.51 -10.36 3.90
CA VAL A 14 12.59 -9.59 5.16
C VAL A 14 11.26 -8.87 5.34
N ALA A 15 10.48 -9.28 6.33
CA ALA A 15 9.35 -8.49 6.81
C ALA A 15 9.84 -7.60 7.96
N TYR A 16 9.57 -6.30 7.87
CA TYR A 16 10.02 -5.33 8.85
C TYR A 16 8.86 -4.97 9.78
N PHE A 17 8.76 -5.69 10.89
CA PHE A 17 7.78 -5.39 11.93
C PHE A 17 8.32 -4.29 12.83
N SER A 18 7.45 -3.37 13.25
CA SER A 18 7.76 -2.51 14.38
C SER A 18 7.94 -3.39 15.64
N GLU A 19 8.51 -2.84 16.71
CA GLU A 19 8.63 -3.58 17.98
C GLU A 19 7.28 -3.84 18.66
N ASP A 20 6.26 -3.07 18.26
CA ASP A 20 4.86 -3.24 18.64
C ASP A 20 4.11 -4.03 17.55
N LEU A 21 3.53 -5.19 17.91
CA LEU A 21 2.75 -6.04 17.01
C LEU A 21 1.50 -5.33 16.44
N GLN A 22 1.07 -4.25 17.09
CA GLN A 22 -0.04 -3.39 16.66
C GLN A 22 0.35 -2.40 15.57
N GLN A 23 1.65 -2.19 15.33
CA GLN A 23 2.17 -1.21 14.39
C GLN A 23 3.02 -1.89 13.30
N ARG A 24 2.65 -1.68 12.05
CA ARG A 24 3.26 -2.31 10.87
C ARG A 24 3.50 -1.25 9.81
N TYR A 25 4.77 -0.95 9.55
CA TYR A 25 5.16 0.06 8.56
C TYR A 25 5.41 -0.55 7.17
N LEU A 26 6.01 -1.75 7.15
CA LEU A 26 6.37 -2.49 5.93
C LEU A 26 6.00 -3.95 6.12
N LEU A 27 4.99 -4.40 5.38
CA LEU A 27 4.41 -5.73 5.48
C LEU A 27 5.32 -6.81 4.89
N LYS A 28 6.02 -6.50 3.80
CA LYS A 28 6.89 -7.46 3.11
C LYS A 28 7.90 -6.76 2.20
N ALA A 29 9.15 -7.18 2.27
CA ALA A 29 10.18 -6.94 1.26
C ALA A 29 10.66 -8.28 0.70
N ILE A 30 10.60 -8.43 -0.62
CA ILE A 30 11.12 -9.59 -1.35
C ILE A 30 12.22 -9.09 -2.26
N ASN A 31 13.38 -9.74 -2.25
CA ASN A 31 14.47 -9.40 -3.14
C ASN A 31 14.84 -10.58 -4.05
N ASP A 32 14.99 -10.31 -5.34
CA ASP A 32 15.60 -11.18 -6.34
C ASP A 32 16.76 -10.41 -7.01
N GLU A 33 17.98 -10.89 -6.78
CA GLU A 33 19.20 -10.24 -7.28
C GLU A 33 19.28 -10.21 -8.81
N ASN A 34 18.48 -11.04 -9.51
CA ASN A 34 18.45 -11.10 -10.97
C ASN A 34 17.33 -10.26 -11.59
N GLY A 35 16.51 -9.60 -10.77
CA GLY A 35 15.44 -8.76 -11.25
C GLY A 35 15.91 -7.40 -11.75
N LEU A 36 15.07 -6.75 -12.55
CA LEU A 36 15.34 -5.44 -13.15
C LEU A 36 14.44 -4.34 -12.60
N LYS A 37 13.31 -4.68 -11.97
CA LYS A 37 12.30 -3.72 -11.52
C LYS A 37 11.99 -3.83 -10.04
N LYS A 38 11.96 -2.68 -9.37
CA LYS A 38 11.52 -2.52 -7.99
C LYS A 38 10.09 -2.04 -7.95
N VAL A 39 9.22 -2.76 -7.27
CA VAL A 39 7.78 -2.50 -7.21
C VAL A 39 7.38 -2.20 -5.77
N ALA A 40 6.59 -1.15 -5.60
CA ALA A 40 5.92 -0.86 -4.36
C ALA A 40 4.42 -1.03 -4.44
N ILE A 41 3.83 -1.40 -3.32
CA ILE A 41 2.39 -1.45 -3.14
C ILE A 41 2.09 -0.63 -1.88
N ILE A 42 1.24 0.39 -2.04
CA ILE A 42 0.73 1.18 -0.92
C ILE A 42 -0.73 0.78 -0.72
N MET A 43 -1.01 0.06 0.37
CA MET A 43 -2.36 -0.42 0.67
C MET A 43 -2.74 -0.20 2.12
N MET A 44 -4.04 -0.30 2.44
CA MET A 44 -4.45 -0.39 3.83
C MET A 44 -3.97 -1.72 4.42
N ASN A 45 -3.68 -1.73 5.72
CA ASN A 45 -3.20 -2.92 6.39
C ASN A 45 -4.30 -4.00 6.34
N PRO A 46 -4.07 -5.18 5.75
CA PRO A 46 -5.07 -6.23 5.77
C PRO A 46 -5.36 -6.71 7.21
N LYS A 47 -6.59 -7.15 7.47
CA LYS A 47 -6.97 -7.75 8.75
C LYS A 47 -6.33 -9.13 8.84
N LEU A 48 -5.32 -9.29 9.69
CA LEU A 48 -4.84 -10.63 10.00
C LEU A 48 -5.84 -11.39 10.86
N GLN A 49 -6.05 -12.65 10.47
CA GLN A 49 -6.66 -13.66 11.33
C GLN A 49 -5.65 -14.35 12.28
N ASP A 50 -4.33 -14.15 12.14
CA ASP A 50 -3.38 -14.77 13.08
C ASP A 50 -1.96 -14.18 12.99
N GLU A 51 -1.23 -14.14 14.10
CA GLU A 51 0.08 -13.44 14.23
C GLU A 51 1.25 -14.22 13.61
N ASN A 52 1.02 -15.47 13.22
CA ASN A 52 2.05 -16.43 12.82
C ASN A 52 2.14 -16.72 11.30
N PHE A 53 1.29 -16.10 10.48
CA PHE A 53 1.24 -16.36 9.04
C PHE A 53 1.43 -15.08 8.21
N THR A 54 2.10 -15.22 7.06
CA THR A 54 2.11 -14.19 6.02
C THR A 54 0.67 -13.93 5.58
N ASP A 55 0.27 -12.66 5.51
CA ASP A 55 -1.10 -12.30 5.16
C ASP A 55 -1.45 -12.87 3.77
N PRO A 56 -2.52 -13.68 3.63
CA PRO A 56 -2.87 -14.29 2.35
C PRO A 56 -3.05 -13.28 1.21
N VAL A 57 -3.49 -12.04 1.53
CA VAL A 57 -3.61 -10.96 0.56
C VAL A 57 -2.24 -10.51 0.08
N VAL A 58 -1.27 -10.40 0.99
CA VAL A 58 0.12 -10.05 0.67
C VAL A 58 0.75 -11.11 -0.25
N ASP A 59 0.60 -12.39 0.09
CA ASP A 59 1.16 -13.48 -0.71
C ASP A 59 0.51 -13.57 -2.09
N HIS A 60 -0.82 -13.51 -2.14
CA HIS A 60 -1.56 -13.49 -3.39
C HIS A 60 -1.13 -12.34 -4.31
N THR A 61 -0.99 -11.13 -3.74
CA THR A 61 -0.60 -9.94 -4.50
C THR A 61 0.80 -10.07 -5.09
N VAL A 62 1.74 -10.61 -4.31
CA VAL A 62 3.12 -10.85 -4.78
C VAL A 62 3.15 -11.84 -5.93
N GLU A 63 2.49 -12.99 -5.78
CA GLU A 63 2.48 -14.02 -6.82
C GLU A 63 1.78 -13.53 -8.10
N PHE A 64 0.71 -12.75 -7.94
CA PHE A 64 0.06 -12.08 -9.06
C PHE A 64 1.01 -11.13 -9.81
N LEU A 65 1.75 -10.27 -9.10
CA LEU A 65 2.68 -9.32 -9.75
C LEU A 65 3.77 -10.02 -10.52
N LYS A 66 4.34 -11.11 -9.98
CA LYS A 66 5.34 -11.93 -10.68
C LYS A 66 4.79 -12.51 -11.97
N ALA A 67 3.51 -12.91 -11.99
CA ALA A 67 2.87 -13.44 -13.19
C ALA A 67 2.56 -12.36 -14.24
N GLN A 68 2.32 -11.11 -13.82
CA GLN A 68 1.91 -10.02 -14.70
C GLN A 68 3.06 -9.21 -15.29
N ILE A 69 4.10 -8.96 -14.52
CA ILE A 69 5.24 -8.17 -14.96
C ILE A 69 6.17 -9.08 -15.74
N LYS A 70 6.28 -8.86 -17.05
CA LYS A 70 7.09 -9.69 -17.96
C LYS A 70 8.58 -9.59 -17.63
N GLU A 71 9.01 -8.42 -17.12
CA GLU A 71 10.34 -8.23 -16.58
C GLU A 71 10.46 -8.90 -15.19
N THR A 72 11.62 -9.51 -14.92
CA THR A 72 11.91 -10.06 -13.60
C THR A 72 11.87 -8.93 -12.55
N ILE A 73 11.06 -9.10 -11.51
CA ILE A 73 10.96 -8.15 -10.40
C ILE A 73 12.12 -8.39 -9.44
N SER A 74 12.94 -7.37 -9.16
CA SER A 74 14.05 -7.47 -8.19
C SER A 74 13.63 -7.16 -6.78
N GLU A 75 12.62 -6.32 -6.58
CA GLU A 75 12.18 -5.93 -5.25
C GLU A 75 10.66 -5.75 -5.20
N VAL A 76 9.98 -6.32 -4.20
CA VAL A 76 8.57 -6.00 -3.90
C VAL A 76 8.47 -5.49 -2.48
N ASN A 77 8.11 -4.22 -2.33
CA ASN A 77 7.85 -3.58 -1.04
C ASN A 77 6.37 -3.27 -0.84
N ILE A 78 5.79 -3.78 0.24
CA ILE A 78 4.40 -3.52 0.58
C ILE A 78 4.34 -2.66 1.84
N VAL A 79 3.94 -1.40 1.69
CA VAL A 79 3.83 -0.45 2.81
C VAL A 79 2.37 -0.15 3.12
N ASN A 80 2.11 0.10 4.40
CA ASN A 80 0.77 0.44 4.84
C ASN A 80 0.48 1.94 4.67
N LEU A 81 -0.75 2.26 4.29
CA LEU A 81 -1.28 3.63 4.30
C LEU A 81 -1.31 4.20 5.74
N PHE A 82 -1.59 3.34 6.72
CA PHE A 82 -1.59 3.65 8.14
C PHE A 82 -0.77 2.61 8.92
N PRO A 83 0.01 3.01 9.93
CA PRO A 83 0.82 2.05 10.68
C PRO A 83 -0.01 1.09 11.52
N PHE A 84 -1.25 1.43 11.85
CA PHE A 84 -2.09 0.62 12.71
C PHE A 84 -2.79 -0.49 11.93
N ARG A 85 -3.15 -1.57 12.63
CA ARG A 85 -3.99 -2.62 12.06
C ARG A 85 -5.39 -2.09 11.75
N GLU A 86 -6.02 -2.64 10.72
CA GLU A 86 -7.35 -2.19 10.28
C GLU A 86 -8.45 -2.42 11.32
N ASP A 87 -8.36 -3.49 12.12
CA ASP A 87 -9.24 -3.78 13.25
C ASP A 87 -9.01 -2.85 14.46
N HIS A 88 -7.90 -2.12 14.50
CA HIS A 88 -7.56 -1.17 15.55
C HIS A 88 -7.73 0.29 15.10
N LEU A 89 -8.13 0.54 13.84
CA LEU A 89 -8.39 1.90 13.35
C LEU A 89 -9.50 2.59 14.14
N ASN A 90 -10.49 1.84 14.65
CA ASN A 90 -11.58 2.39 15.45
C ASN A 90 -11.09 2.92 16.82
N GLN A 91 -9.94 2.44 17.32
CA GLN A 91 -9.33 2.94 18.55
C GLN A 91 -8.50 4.21 18.31
N LEU A 92 -8.28 4.59 17.05
CA LEU A 92 -7.45 5.74 16.70
C LEU A 92 -8.15 7.06 16.90
N ASP A 93 -9.45 7.16 16.64
CA ASP A 93 -10.16 8.43 16.80
C ASP A 93 -10.17 8.87 18.28
N ASP A 94 -10.32 7.92 19.22
CA ASP A 94 -10.16 8.18 20.65
C ASP A 94 -8.70 8.48 21.04
N TYR A 95 -7.74 7.77 20.44
CA TYR A 95 -6.31 7.99 20.70
C TYR A 95 -5.80 9.33 20.15
N PHE A 96 -6.43 9.84 19.08
CA PHE A 96 -6.12 11.09 18.40
C PHE A 96 -7.03 12.25 18.82
N LEU A 97 -7.99 12.04 19.71
CA LEU A 97 -8.95 13.06 20.10
C LEU A 97 -8.23 14.33 20.59
N GLY A 98 -8.34 15.41 19.81
CA GLY A 98 -7.70 16.70 20.11
C GLY A 98 -6.20 16.79 19.83
N LYS A 99 -5.58 15.81 19.17
CA LYS A 99 -4.15 15.78 18.85
C LYS A 99 -3.89 15.75 17.34
N ASN A 100 -2.77 16.33 16.92
CA ASN A 100 -2.34 16.20 15.54
C ASN A 100 -1.70 14.82 15.33
N MET A 101 -2.29 13.99 14.46
CA MET A 101 -1.76 12.66 14.12
C MET A 101 -0.26 12.65 13.75
N ARG A 102 0.25 13.74 13.19
CA ARG A 102 1.67 13.84 12.80
C ARG A 102 2.63 13.93 13.99
N GLU A 103 2.13 14.17 15.19
CA GLU A 103 2.93 14.19 16.42
C GLU A 103 3.26 12.78 16.91
N PHE A 104 2.52 11.78 16.45
CA PHE A 104 2.71 10.39 16.85
C PHE A 104 3.87 9.77 16.11
N GLU A 105 4.82 9.22 16.86
CA GLU A 105 6.03 8.64 16.31
C GLU A 105 5.74 7.55 15.28
N SER A 106 4.72 6.73 15.51
CA SER A 106 4.32 5.67 14.58
C SER A 106 3.84 6.21 13.24
N ILE A 107 3.07 7.30 13.23
CA ILE A 107 2.65 7.97 12.00
C ILE A 107 3.87 8.54 11.27
N ARG A 108 4.81 9.17 11.99
CA ARG A 108 6.04 9.71 11.39
C ARG A 108 6.90 8.62 10.77
N GLN A 109 7.07 7.50 11.46
CA GLN A 109 7.82 6.34 10.97
C GLN A 109 7.15 5.73 9.74
N ASN A 110 5.82 5.58 9.74
CA ASN A 110 5.08 5.09 8.58
C ASN A 110 5.30 5.99 7.36
N LEU A 111 5.13 7.30 7.54
CA LEU A 111 5.33 8.27 6.47
C LEU A 111 6.78 8.27 5.96
N HIS A 112 7.76 8.08 6.86
CA HIS A 112 9.15 7.93 6.47
C HIS A 112 9.37 6.69 5.58
N MET A 113 8.74 5.57 5.92
CA MET A 113 8.80 4.35 5.12
C MET A 113 8.11 4.52 3.76
N ILE A 114 6.91 5.10 3.72
CA ILE A 114 6.22 5.44 2.46
C ILE A 114 7.12 6.35 1.60
N LYS A 115 7.69 7.41 2.20
CA LYS A 115 8.60 8.33 1.50
C LYS A 115 9.79 7.60 0.87
N ARG A 116 10.42 6.71 1.63
CA ARG A 116 11.55 5.91 1.14
C ARG A 116 11.13 5.04 -0.05
N VAL A 117 10.01 4.33 0.08
CA VAL A 117 9.49 3.44 -0.94
C VAL A 117 9.07 4.20 -2.21
N VAL A 118 8.35 5.32 -2.08
CA VAL A 118 8.00 6.17 -3.24
C VAL A 118 9.26 6.67 -3.96
N LYS A 119 10.30 7.03 -3.23
CA LYS A 119 11.57 7.50 -3.81
C LYS A 119 12.31 6.40 -4.58
N GLU A 120 12.46 5.23 -3.97
CA GLU A 120 13.39 4.18 -4.43
C GLU A 120 12.83 3.24 -5.50
N MET A 121 11.50 3.18 -5.66
CA MET A 121 10.85 2.13 -6.45
C MET A 121 10.59 2.58 -7.89
N ASP A 122 10.71 1.65 -8.84
CA ASP A 122 10.47 1.92 -10.25
C ASP A 122 8.98 2.02 -10.56
N TYR A 123 8.16 1.16 -9.96
CA TYR A 123 6.71 1.17 -10.09
C TYR A 123 6.05 1.25 -8.72
N ILE A 124 4.97 2.01 -8.63
CA ILE A 124 4.20 2.16 -7.40
C ILE A 124 2.74 1.87 -7.70
N ILE A 125 2.16 0.93 -6.98
CA ILE A 125 0.79 0.49 -7.10
C ILE A 125 0.00 1.04 -5.91
N LEU A 126 -1.02 1.85 -6.18
CA LEU A 126 -1.98 2.31 -5.19
C LEU A 126 -3.07 1.25 -5.06
N ALA A 127 -3.36 0.83 -3.83
CA ALA A 127 -4.24 -0.31 -3.59
C ALA A 127 -4.93 -0.25 -2.22
N TRP A 128 -5.28 0.95 -1.75
CA TRP A 128 -5.75 1.14 -0.38
C TRP A 128 -7.25 0.89 -0.15
N GLY A 129 -8.08 0.84 -1.19
CA GLY A 129 -9.53 0.61 -1.05
C GLY A 129 -10.27 1.78 -0.40
N SER A 130 -11.57 1.61 -0.18
CA SER A 130 -12.40 2.64 0.45
C SER A 130 -12.15 2.78 1.95
N LEU A 131 -12.43 3.99 2.44
CA LEU A 131 -12.56 4.25 3.87
C LEU A 131 -13.63 3.32 4.47
N ARG A 132 -13.30 2.64 5.57
CA ARG A 132 -14.28 1.85 6.33
C ARG A 132 -15.03 2.74 7.32
N ASP A 133 -16.24 2.31 7.67
CA ASP A 133 -17.03 2.92 8.74
C ASP A 133 -16.19 3.04 10.03
N GLN A 134 -16.35 4.18 10.75
CA GLN A 134 -15.73 4.46 12.05
C GLN A 134 -14.25 4.88 12.04
N PHE A 135 -13.65 5.16 10.88
CA PHE A 135 -12.35 5.85 10.82
C PHE A 135 -12.51 7.28 10.29
N SER A 136 -11.75 8.22 10.86
CA SER A 136 -11.75 9.63 10.44
C SER A 136 -11.43 9.81 8.95
N GLU A 137 -12.43 10.29 8.20
CA GLU A 137 -12.27 10.67 6.79
C GLU A 137 -11.18 11.72 6.62
N MET A 138 -11.05 12.65 7.57
CA MET A 138 -10.00 13.66 7.54
C MET A 138 -8.60 13.03 7.56
N HIS A 139 -8.39 12.03 8.42
CA HIS A 139 -7.10 11.33 8.52
C HIS A 139 -6.81 10.49 7.28
N TYR A 140 -7.83 9.80 6.76
CA TYR A 140 -7.78 9.10 5.48
C TYR A 140 -7.32 10.01 4.33
N LEU A 141 -8.01 11.13 4.13
CA LEU A 141 -7.70 12.09 3.07
C LEU A 141 -6.34 12.76 3.27
N ASN A 142 -5.91 13.00 4.51
CA ASN A 142 -4.59 13.57 4.81
C ASN A 142 -3.46 12.63 4.38
N SER A 143 -3.56 11.32 4.67
CA SER A 143 -2.55 10.35 4.25
C SER A 143 -2.46 10.25 2.72
N ILE A 144 -3.61 10.28 2.04
CA ILE A 144 -3.65 10.28 0.57
C ILE A 144 -3.00 11.55 0.01
N ARG A 145 -3.25 12.71 0.62
CA ARG A 145 -2.61 13.99 0.23
C ARG A 145 -1.09 13.94 0.43
N ASP A 146 -0.62 13.33 1.51
CA ASP A 146 0.80 13.16 1.76
C ASP A 146 1.45 12.27 0.70
N ILE A 147 0.78 11.18 0.29
CA ILE A 147 1.23 10.34 -0.83
C ILE A 147 1.25 11.16 -2.14
N HIS A 148 0.18 11.88 -2.47
CA HIS A 148 0.13 12.73 -3.66
C HIS A 148 1.29 13.74 -3.70
N HIS A 149 1.57 14.36 -2.56
CA HIS A 149 2.70 15.27 -2.41
C HIS A 149 4.05 14.58 -2.67
N LEU A 150 4.26 13.38 -2.10
CA LEU A 150 5.49 12.61 -2.33
C LEU A 150 5.67 12.24 -3.80
N PHE A 151 4.59 11.88 -4.51
CA PHE A 151 4.66 11.60 -5.93
C PHE A 151 5.12 12.82 -6.73
N ARG A 152 4.60 14.02 -6.41
CA ARG A 152 5.05 15.27 -7.06
C ARG A 152 6.50 15.60 -6.77
N VAL A 153 6.93 15.45 -5.52
CA VAL A 153 8.31 15.73 -5.09
C VAL A 153 9.31 14.80 -5.79
N PHE A 154 8.96 13.53 -5.96
CA PHE A 154 9.83 12.53 -6.57
C PHE A 154 9.54 12.24 -8.04
N GLN A 155 8.62 12.98 -8.66
CA GLN A 155 8.23 12.86 -10.07
C GLN A 155 7.81 11.43 -10.46
N LYS A 156 6.98 10.80 -9.63
CA LYS A 156 6.57 9.39 -9.76
C LYS A 156 5.21 9.19 -10.43
N GLU A 157 4.57 10.25 -10.90
CA GLU A 157 3.22 10.18 -11.48
C GLU A 157 3.16 9.26 -12.70
N GLN A 158 4.21 9.24 -13.53
CA GLN A 158 4.29 8.35 -14.70
C GLN A 158 4.53 6.88 -14.32
N ASN A 159 4.94 6.61 -13.08
CA ASN A 159 5.26 5.30 -12.55
C ASN A 159 4.16 4.77 -11.61
N CYS A 160 2.99 5.40 -11.65
CA CYS A 160 1.84 5.09 -10.82
C CYS A 160 0.89 4.11 -11.49
N PHE A 161 0.48 3.08 -10.76
CA PHE A 161 -0.43 2.05 -11.20
C PHE A 161 -1.51 1.75 -10.15
N VAL A 162 -2.55 1.05 -10.58
CA VAL A 162 -3.59 0.47 -9.71
C VAL A 162 -3.89 -0.96 -10.16
N PHE A 163 -4.48 -1.76 -9.28
CA PHE A 163 -5.01 -3.07 -9.69
C PHE A 163 -6.33 -2.93 -10.45
N SER A 164 -6.57 -3.82 -11.41
CA SER A 164 -7.90 -4.09 -11.95
C SER A 164 -8.38 -5.46 -11.51
N LEU A 165 -9.67 -5.57 -11.20
CA LEU A 165 -10.31 -6.81 -10.75
C LEU A 165 -11.00 -7.53 -11.92
N GLN A 166 -11.18 -8.84 -11.81
CA GLN A 166 -11.96 -9.60 -12.79
C GLN A 166 -13.40 -9.05 -12.85
N GLY A 167 -13.87 -8.78 -14.07
CA GLY A 167 -15.20 -8.20 -14.31
C GLY A 167 -15.31 -6.69 -14.08
N VAL A 168 -14.22 -5.99 -13.72
CA VAL A 168 -14.21 -4.54 -13.50
C VAL A 168 -13.04 -3.86 -14.23
N SER A 169 -13.36 -2.93 -15.13
CA SER A 169 -12.37 -2.32 -16.02
C SER A 169 -11.59 -1.16 -15.42
N ASP A 170 -12.14 -0.46 -14.42
CA ASP A 170 -11.76 0.93 -14.19
C ASP A 170 -10.64 1.11 -13.16
N GLY A 171 -10.23 0.04 -12.46
CA GLY A 171 -9.15 0.07 -11.47
C GLY A 171 -9.42 0.90 -10.21
N ILE A 172 -10.61 1.50 -10.12
CA ILE A 172 -11.14 2.24 -8.97
C ILE A 172 -12.54 1.74 -8.63
N ASN A 173 -12.89 1.82 -7.35
CA ASN A 173 -14.21 1.47 -6.84
C ASN A 173 -15.21 2.62 -6.99
N SER A 174 -16.45 2.42 -6.53
CA SER A 174 -17.53 3.41 -6.59
C SER A 174 -17.24 4.71 -5.82
N ASP A 175 -16.31 4.68 -4.87
CA ASP A 175 -15.89 5.86 -4.09
C ASP A 175 -14.71 6.59 -4.74
N GLY A 176 -14.31 6.18 -5.95
CA GLY A 176 -13.17 6.72 -6.69
C GLY A 176 -11.82 6.32 -6.09
N GLN A 177 -11.77 5.31 -5.21
CA GLN A 177 -10.53 4.83 -4.60
C GLN A 177 -9.95 3.64 -5.36
N PRO A 178 -8.62 3.48 -5.42
CA PRO A 178 -8.00 2.31 -6.02
C PRO A 178 -8.40 1.03 -5.27
N PHE A 179 -8.71 -0.04 -6.01
CA PHE A 179 -9.13 -1.31 -5.42
C PHE A 179 -8.09 -1.87 -4.44
N HIS A 180 -8.56 -2.36 -3.30
CA HIS A 180 -7.74 -3.20 -2.44
C HIS A 180 -7.68 -4.63 -2.99
N PRO A 181 -6.55 -5.35 -2.94
CA PRO A 181 -6.46 -6.72 -3.49
C PRO A 181 -7.35 -7.77 -2.81
N ARG A 182 -8.07 -7.40 -1.75
CA ARG A 182 -9.03 -8.26 -1.05
C ARG A 182 -10.45 -8.15 -1.61
N GLU A 183 -10.71 -7.11 -2.41
CA GLU A 183 -12.04 -6.77 -2.89
C GLU A 183 -12.47 -7.64 -4.08
N GLY A 184 -11.55 -8.42 -4.66
CA GLY A 184 -11.86 -9.39 -5.69
C GLY A 184 -10.60 -10.04 -6.29
N ALA A 185 -10.82 -10.92 -7.27
CA ALA A 185 -9.74 -11.57 -8.00
C ALA A 185 -8.99 -10.56 -8.88
N LEU A 186 -7.67 -10.48 -8.74
CA LEU A 186 -6.82 -9.60 -9.55
C LEU A 186 -6.81 -10.06 -11.02
N ALA A 187 -7.00 -9.12 -11.95
CA ALA A 187 -7.02 -9.36 -13.39
C ALA A 187 -5.88 -8.66 -14.14
N GLY A 188 -5.37 -7.55 -13.61
CA GLY A 188 -4.29 -6.79 -14.23
C GLY A 188 -3.78 -5.67 -13.34
N ILE A 189 -2.75 -4.97 -13.83
CA ILE A 189 -2.35 -3.65 -13.33
C ILE A 189 -2.57 -2.61 -14.43
N ARG A 190 -2.97 -1.40 -14.06
CA ARG A 190 -3.24 -0.31 -15.00
C ARG A 190 -2.50 0.94 -14.62
N ARG A 191 -1.92 1.60 -15.62
CA ARG A 191 -1.23 2.87 -15.43
C ARG A 191 -2.24 3.99 -15.15
N VAL A 192 -1.94 4.80 -14.16
CA VAL A 192 -2.63 6.06 -13.90
C VAL A 192 -2.10 7.11 -14.88
N ARG A 193 -2.96 7.67 -15.74
CA ARG A 193 -2.61 8.78 -16.66
C ARG A 193 -2.48 10.11 -15.93
N MET A 194 -3.36 10.33 -14.96
CA MET A 194 -3.49 11.61 -14.28
C MET A 194 -3.86 11.37 -12.83
N MET A 195 -3.18 12.12 -11.96
CA MET A 195 -3.41 12.10 -10.53
C MET A 195 -3.37 13.53 -9.99
N HIS A 196 -4.47 14.00 -9.42
CA HIS A 196 -4.54 15.33 -8.81
C HIS A 196 -5.53 15.36 -7.64
N MET A 197 -5.47 16.43 -6.85
CA MET A 197 -6.42 16.67 -5.77
C MET A 197 -7.51 17.63 -6.27
N GLU A 198 -8.77 17.27 -6.04
CA GLU A 198 -9.95 18.11 -6.31
C GLU A 198 -10.88 18.06 -5.10
N ASN A 199 -11.26 19.22 -4.56
CA ASN A 199 -12.14 19.33 -3.38
C ASN A 199 -11.70 18.44 -2.19
N GLY A 200 -10.38 18.33 -1.98
CA GLY A 200 -9.80 17.52 -0.92
C GLY A 200 -9.72 16.02 -1.19
N LYS A 201 -10.21 15.53 -2.33
CA LYS A 201 -10.18 14.12 -2.75
C LYS A 201 -9.15 13.88 -3.84
N LEU A 202 -8.58 12.68 -3.89
CA LEU A 202 -7.69 12.26 -4.97
C LEU A 202 -8.52 11.82 -6.17
N ILE A 203 -8.21 12.38 -7.33
CA ILE A 203 -8.80 12.01 -8.60
C ILE A 203 -7.77 11.26 -9.43
N LEU A 204 -8.11 10.03 -9.80
CA LEU A 204 -7.31 9.15 -10.66
C LEU A 204 -7.99 9.01 -12.02
N ARG A 205 -7.25 9.24 -13.11
CA ARG A 205 -7.69 8.85 -14.46
C ARG A 205 -6.80 7.72 -14.95
N ILE A 206 -7.41 6.63 -15.37
CA ILE A 206 -6.71 5.39 -15.73
C ILE A 206 -6.82 5.18 -17.24
N ASN A 207 -5.82 4.55 -17.86
CA ASN A 207 -5.91 4.14 -19.25
C ASN A 207 -7.13 3.24 -19.45
N SER A 208 -8.09 3.66 -20.29
CA SER A 208 -8.98 2.72 -20.97
C SER A 208 -8.15 1.72 -21.76
N ILE A 209 -8.60 0.46 -21.81
CA ILE A 209 -8.09 -0.51 -22.80
C ILE A 209 -8.40 0.04 -24.20
#